data_AF-A0A7X0P8Z6-F1
#
_entry.id   AF-A0A7X0P8Z6-F1
#
_cell.length_a   1.000
_cell.length_b   1.000
_cell.length_c   1.000
_cell.angle_alpha   90.00
_cell.angle_beta   90.00
_cell.angle_gamma   90.00
#
_symmetry.space_group_name_H-M   'P 1'
#
loop_
_entity.id
_entity.type
_entity.pdbx_description
1 polymer ?
#
loop_
_entity_poly.entity_id
_entity_poly.type
_entity_poly.pdbx_seq_one_letter_code
_entity_poly.pdbx_strand_id
1 'polypeptide(L)'
;MPAARSFDTQHLPIGVREAVWTGDDLAHQNHPTIPTGFDSLDASLPGGGWPTRSLTEVLSPQAPLCEWSLLGGCIPSLMEGDGQILLVSPPLPPHAGGLAQRGVHPDRLVWIRAKAPADRLWITEQLVKSNPRGAVMAWLPQARADQIRRLQVHAQSCQSPVFLFRPTGAQREASPAPLRLLASLGSGWNIHVQILKRRGTPCTDALELESIPPQLRKVLPPRLLRSTSFSFSREEAPDARDLGRTATIQHPQRILHPH
;
A
#
# COMPACT_ATOMS: atom_id res chain seq x y z
N MET A 1 -1.90 43.85 10.29
CA MET A 1 -2.65 42.60 10.55
C MET A 1 -2.35 42.15 11.96
N PRO A 2 -3.33 41.87 12.82
CA PRO A 2 -3.04 41.45 14.19
C PRO A 2 -2.52 40.01 14.17
N ALA A 3 -1.42 39.76 14.88
CA ALA A 3 -0.84 38.43 15.05
C ALA A 3 -1.87 37.50 15.72
N ALA A 4 -2.00 36.28 15.20
CA ALA A 4 -2.83 35.25 15.80
C ALA A 4 -2.34 34.97 17.23
N ARG A 5 -3.22 35.11 18.21
CA ARG A 5 -2.92 34.77 19.61
C ARG A 5 -2.65 33.27 19.68
N SER A 6 -1.43 32.86 20.04
CA SER A 6 -1.14 31.45 20.32
C SER A 6 -1.91 31.06 21.58
N PHE A 7 -2.75 30.03 21.47
CA PHE A 7 -3.41 29.42 22.62
C PHE A 7 -2.37 28.65 23.44
N ASP A 8 -2.12 29.07 24.68
CA ASP A 8 -1.20 28.38 25.57
C ASP A 8 -1.88 27.13 26.17
N THR A 9 -1.52 25.97 25.63
CA THR A 9 -2.06 24.67 26.05
C THR A 9 -1.36 24.10 27.27
N GLN A 10 -0.31 24.74 27.81
CA GLN A 10 0.47 24.20 28.94
C GLN A 10 -0.32 24.13 30.24
N HIS A 11 -1.37 24.93 30.38
CA HIS A 11 -2.27 24.94 31.54
C HIS A 11 -3.44 23.96 31.47
N LEU A 12 -3.62 23.22 30.36
CA LEU A 12 -4.68 22.23 30.24
C LEU A 12 -4.31 20.90 30.93
N PRO A 13 -5.30 20.20 31.54
CA PRO A 13 -5.11 18.82 31.97
C PRO A 13 -4.55 17.96 30.82
N ILE A 14 -3.62 17.04 31.10
CA ILE A 14 -2.90 16.25 30.09
C ILE A 14 -3.82 15.61 29.05
N GLY A 15 -4.92 14.97 29.48
CA GLY A 15 -5.87 14.35 28.55
C GLY A 15 -6.62 15.33 27.65
N VAL A 16 -6.78 16.59 28.08
CA VAL A 16 -7.38 17.65 27.26
C VAL A 16 -6.34 18.27 26.34
N ARG A 17 -5.11 18.45 26.82
CA ARG A 17 -3.97 18.93 26.02
C ARG A 17 -3.68 18.01 24.83
N GLU A 18 -3.75 16.70 25.03
CA GLU A 18 -3.60 15.70 23.96
C GLU A 18 -4.81 15.64 23.01
N ALA A 19 -5.98 16.10 23.46
CA ALA A 19 -7.19 16.16 22.65
C ALA A 19 -7.35 17.49 21.88
N VAL A 20 -6.58 18.52 22.23
CA VAL A 20 -6.62 19.84 21.58
C VAL A 20 -5.65 19.86 20.40
N TRP A 21 -6.18 20.05 19.20
CA TRP A 21 -5.39 20.22 17.99
C TRP A 21 -4.82 21.65 17.94
N THR A 22 -3.52 21.80 18.17
CA THR A 22 -2.76 23.01 17.84
C THR A 22 -2.34 22.92 16.37
N GLY A 23 -2.74 23.89 15.55
CA GLY A 23 -2.66 23.82 14.08
C GLY A 23 -1.28 23.59 13.44
N ASP A 24 -0.20 23.61 14.23
CA ASP A 24 1.20 23.59 13.75
C ASP A 24 1.97 22.32 14.12
N ASP A 25 1.51 21.53 15.09
CA ASP A 25 2.17 20.28 15.44
C ASP A 25 1.63 19.12 14.60
N LEU A 26 2.50 18.18 14.22
CA LEU A 26 2.01 16.86 13.82
C LEU A 26 1.17 16.34 14.99
N ALA A 27 -0.15 16.30 14.80
CA ALA A 27 -1.08 15.90 15.85
C ALA A 27 -0.54 14.60 16.47
N HIS A 28 -0.11 14.68 17.73
CA HIS A 28 0.44 13.53 18.45
C HIS A 28 -0.66 12.48 18.46
N GLN A 29 -0.51 11.46 17.60
CA GLN A 29 -1.42 10.34 17.65
C GLN A 29 -1.03 9.53 18.87
N ASN A 30 -1.86 9.56 19.92
CA ASN A 30 -1.72 8.73 21.12
C ASN A 30 -1.83 7.22 20.86
N HIS A 31 -1.80 6.78 19.60
CA HIS A 31 -1.97 5.41 19.21
C HIS A 31 -0.66 4.86 18.64
N PRO A 32 -0.32 3.60 18.94
CA PRO A 32 0.86 2.96 18.38
C PRO A 32 0.90 3.07 16.85
N THR A 33 2.10 3.22 16.31
CA THR A 33 2.35 3.18 14.87
C THR A 33 3.22 1.97 14.55
N ILE A 34 3.20 1.54 13.30
CA ILE A 34 4.12 0.52 12.77
C ILE A 34 5.15 1.23 11.90
N PRO A 35 6.47 1.06 12.12
CA PRO A 35 7.49 1.66 11.25
C PRO A 35 7.24 1.34 9.78
N THR A 36 7.39 2.31 8.89
CA THR A 36 7.15 2.08 7.45
C THR A 36 8.27 1.29 6.80
N GLY A 37 9.45 1.32 7.40
CA GLY A 37 10.70 0.84 6.81
C GLY A 37 11.41 1.90 5.96
N PHE A 38 10.93 3.15 5.98
CA PHE A 38 11.56 4.30 5.33
C PHE A 38 11.62 5.48 6.31
N ASP A 39 12.82 5.84 6.75
CA ASP A 39 13.02 6.92 7.74
C ASP A 39 12.39 8.25 7.29
N SER A 40 12.46 8.58 5.99
CA SER A 40 11.88 9.80 5.42
C SER A 40 10.35 9.81 5.44
N LEU A 41 9.72 8.64 5.26
CA LEU A 41 8.27 8.51 5.37
C LEU A 41 7.85 8.52 6.83
N ASP A 42 8.57 7.83 7.72
CA ASP A 42 8.30 7.82 9.16
C ASP A 42 8.35 9.25 9.73
N ALA A 43 9.37 10.05 9.38
CA ALA A 43 9.45 11.46 9.75
C ALA A 43 8.29 12.32 9.22
N SER A 44 7.68 11.89 8.12
CA SER A 44 6.56 12.57 7.47
C SER A 44 5.19 12.05 7.91
N LEU A 45 5.10 11.02 8.75
CA LEU A 45 3.84 10.48 9.24
C LEU A 45 3.63 10.85 10.72
N PRO A 46 2.42 11.30 11.11
CA PRO A 46 2.13 11.59 12.50
C PRO A 46 2.30 10.33 13.37
N GLY A 47 3.19 10.42 14.36
CA GLY A 47 3.55 9.29 15.23
C GLY A 47 4.66 8.39 14.67
N GLY A 48 5.33 8.75 13.58
CA GLY A 48 6.56 8.06 13.15
C GLY A 48 6.36 6.74 12.40
N GLY A 49 5.21 6.54 11.75
CA GLY A 49 4.95 5.32 10.99
C GLY A 49 3.50 5.16 10.53
N TRP A 50 3.16 3.97 10.05
CA TRP A 50 1.80 3.60 9.67
C TRP A 50 0.87 3.70 10.88
N PRO A 51 -0.22 4.48 10.79
CA PRO A 51 -1.13 4.63 11.90
C PRO A 51 -1.92 3.34 12.14
N THR A 52 -2.00 2.93 13.40
CA THR A 52 -3.01 1.98 13.85
C THR A 52 -4.29 2.72 14.21
N ARG A 53 -5.39 1.99 14.41
CA ARG A 53 -6.70 2.57 14.73
C ARG A 53 -7.22 3.57 13.68
N SER A 54 -6.76 3.41 12.45
CA SER A 54 -7.05 4.30 11.34
C SER A 54 -6.91 3.56 10.01
N LEU A 55 -7.66 4.00 9.01
CA LEU A 55 -7.44 3.61 7.63
C LEU A 55 -6.29 4.43 7.02
N THR A 56 -5.51 3.74 6.21
CA THR A 56 -4.56 4.31 5.25
C THR A 56 -5.04 3.98 3.85
N GLU A 57 -5.40 4.98 3.05
CA GLU A 57 -5.64 4.79 1.62
C GLU A 57 -4.34 4.94 0.84
N VAL A 58 -4.06 3.96 0.00
CA VAL A 58 -2.95 3.99 -0.96
C VAL A 58 -3.55 4.02 -2.37
N LEU A 59 -3.37 5.15 -3.04
CA LEU A 59 -3.76 5.36 -4.42
C LEU A 59 -2.58 5.01 -5.33
N SER A 60 -2.84 4.28 -6.41
CA SER A 60 -1.78 3.96 -7.38
C SER A 60 -2.29 3.96 -8.82
N PRO A 61 -1.47 4.34 -9.82
CA PRO A 61 -1.88 4.37 -11.23
C PRO A 61 -2.28 3.00 -11.77
N GLN A 62 -1.61 1.94 -11.30
CA GLN A 62 -1.85 0.57 -11.72
C GLN A 62 -1.67 -0.34 -10.51
N ALA A 63 -2.64 -1.21 -10.25
CA ALA A 63 -2.51 -2.27 -9.26
C ALA A 63 -2.25 -3.60 -10.00
N PRO A 64 -1.30 -4.45 -9.55
CA PRO A 64 -0.37 -4.28 -8.45
C PRO A 64 1.01 -3.80 -8.95
N LEU A 65 1.51 -2.70 -8.40
CA LEU A 65 2.77 -2.12 -8.87
C LEU A 65 3.64 -1.65 -7.71
N CYS A 66 3.05 -0.91 -6.76
CA CYS A 66 3.80 -0.26 -5.69
C CYS A 66 3.49 -0.82 -4.30
N GLU A 67 2.45 -1.64 -4.12
CA GLU A 67 1.95 -2.02 -2.79
C GLU A 67 3.01 -2.76 -1.97
N TRP A 68 3.64 -3.77 -2.57
CA TRP A 68 4.66 -4.58 -1.89
C TRP A 68 6.01 -3.86 -1.77
N SER A 69 6.29 -2.94 -2.69
CA SER A 69 7.47 -2.09 -2.59
C SER A 69 7.28 -1.06 -1.45
N LEU A 70 6.08 -0.49 -1.28
CA LEU A 70 5.77 0.47 -0.23
C LEU A 70 5.63 -0.17 1.15
N LEU A 71 5.01 -1.34 1.24
CA LEU A 71 4.75 -1.99 2.53
C LEU A 71 5.79 -3.05 2.88
N GLY A 72 6.67 -3.41 1.95
CA GLY A 72 7.65 -4.49 2.16
C GLY A 72 8.64 -4.23 3.29
N GLY A 73 8.88 -2.97 3.64
CA GLY A 73 9.76 -2.56 4.74
C GLY A 73 9.15 -2.75 6.13
N CYS A 74 7.81 -2.66 6.25
CA CYS A 74 7.13 -2.82 7.54
C CYS A 74 6.77 -4.28 7.87
N ILE A 75 6.83 -5.19 6.89
CA ILE A 75 6.48 -6.61 7.06
C ILE A 75 7.17 -7.26 8.27
N PRO A 76 8.49 -7.10 8.51
CA PRO A 76 9.13 -7.70 9.66
C PRO A 76 8.48 -7.31 11.00
N SER A 77 8.17 -6.02 11.20
CA SER A 77 7.48 -5.52 12.38
C SER A 77 6.05 -6.06 12.50
N LEU A 78 5.35 -6.24 11.37
CA LEU A 78 4.01 -6.83 11.34
C LEU A 78 4.01 -8.32 11.71
N MET A 79 5.12 -9.02 11.52
CA MET A 79 5.27 -10.46 11.78
C MET A 79 5.76 -10.80 13.18
N GLU A 80 6.05 -9.80 14.02
CA GLU A 80 6.36 -10.02 15.43
C GLU A 80 5.21 -10.75 16.14
N GLY A 81 5.54 -11.64 17.08
CA GLY A 81 4.56 -12.49 17.75
C GLY A 81 3.85 -13.45 16.78
N ASP A 82 2.51 -13.39 16.77
CA ASP A 82 1.60 -14.18 15.93
C ASP A 82 0.94 -13.37 14.81
N GLY A 83 1.56 -12.25 14.40
CA GLY A 83 1.04 -11.40 13.34
C GLY A 83 0.79 -12.10 12.01
N GLN A 84 -0.27 -11.70 11.31
CA GLN A 84 -0.67 -12.23 10.01
C GLN A 84 -0.89 -11.11 8.98
N ILE A 85 -0.63 -11.42 7.71
CA ILE A 85 -0.97 -10.56 6.58
C ILE A 85 -2.27 -11.07 5.96
N LEU A 86 -3.33 -10.27 6.05
CA LEU A 86 -4.65 -10.60 5.55
C LEU A 86 -4.94 -9.82 4.27
N LEU A 87 -5.04 -10.52 3.14
CA LEU A 87 -5.23 -9.94 1.81
C LEU A 87 -6.67 -10.13 1.32
N VAL A 88 -7.36 -9.03 1.07
CA VAL A 88 -8.71 -9.04 0.48
C VAL A 88 -8.65 -8.68 -0.99
N SER A 89 -8.79 -9.71 -1.83
CA SER A 89 -8.90 -9.61 -3.29
C SER A 89 -7.78 -8.82 -3.99
N PRO A 90 -6.49 -9.13 -3.71
CA PRO A 90 -5.39 -8.58 -4.50
C PRO A 90 -5.60 -8.85 -6.00
N PRO A 91 -5.18 -7.92 -6.87
CA PRO A 91 -5.39 -8.02 -8.32
C PRO A 91 -4.59 -9.17 -8.93
N LEU A 92 -3.45 -9.53 -8.33
CA LEU A 92 -2.65 -10.71 -8.69
C LEU A 92 -2.45 -11.61 -7.47
N PRO A 93 -2.23 -12.92 -7.69
CA PRO A 93 -1.81 -13.82 -6.62
C PRO A 93 -0.55 -13.31 -5.90
N PRO A 94 -0.51 -13.32 -4.56
CA PRO A 94 0.68 -12.93 -3.83
C PRO A 94 1.83 -13.91 -4.09
N HIS A 95 3.04 -13.40 -4.33
CA HIS A 95 4.21 -14.24 -4.57
C HIS A 95 4.78 -14.77 -3.24
N ALA A 96 4.33 -15.96 -2.84
CA ALA A 96 4.65 -16.56 -1.54
C ALA A 96 6.16 -16.63 -1.24
N GLY A 97 6.99 -17.04 -2.21
CA GLY A 97 8.44 -17.11 -2.00
C GLY A 97 9.09 -15.74 -1.74
N GLY A 98 8.55 -14.68 -2.31
CA GLY A 98 9.03 -13.30 -2.08
C GLY A 98 8.61 -12.77 -0.72
N LEU A 99 7.42 -13.14 -0.26
CA LEU A 99 6.92 -12.80 1.09
C LEU A 99 7.64 -13.61 2.18
N ALA A 100 7.94 -14.89 1.93
CA ALA A 100 8.74 -15.73 2.82
C ALA A 100 10.14 -15.15 3.05
N GLN A 101 10.77 -14.64 2.00
CA GLN A 101 12.04 -13.91 2.11
C GLN A 101 11.93 -12.68 3.02
N ARG A 102 10.76 -12.04 3.11
CA ARG A 102 10.48 -10.91 4.01
C ARG A 102 10.00 -11.33 5.40
N GLY A 103 10.01 -12.62 5.72
CA GLY A 103 9.63 -13.15 7.04
C GLY A 103 8.17 -13.60 7.17
N VAL A 104 7.38 -13.58 6.09
CA VAL A 104 5.99 -14.06 6.12
C VAL A 104 5.96 -15.57 5.88
N HIS A 105 5.76 -16.35 6.95
CA HIS A 105 5.52 -17.79 6.82
C HIS A 105 4.19 -18.01 6.06
N PRO A 106 4.07 -19.05 5.19
CA PRO A 106 2.83 -19.35 4.46
C PRO A 106 1.59 -19.42 5.37
N ASP A 107 1.71 -20.00 6.56
CA ASP A 107 0.60 -20.13 7.53
C ASP A 107 0.16 -18.80 8.17
N ARG A 108 0.92 -17.71 7.94
CA ARG A 108 0.62 -16.35 8.40
C ARG A 108 0.15 -15.43 7.27
N LEU A 109 -0.04 -15.97 6.06
CA LEU A 109 -0.58 -15.26 4.91
C LEU A 109 -1.98 -15.78 4.59
N VAL A 110 -3.01 -14.97 4.81
CA VAL A 110 -4.39 -15.31 4.45
C VAL A 110 -4.78 -14.55 3.20
N TRP A 111 -5.11 -15.27 2.14
CA TRP A 111 -5.59 -14.68 0.89
C TRP A 111 -7.07 -14.99 0.67
N ILE A 112 -7.91 -13.96 0.74
CA ILE A 112 -9.35 -14.06 0.56
C ILE A 112 -9.72 -13.51 -0.82
N ARG A 113 -10.34 -14.35 -1.67
CA ARG A 113 -10.80 -13.97 -3.00
C ARG A 113 -12.29 -13.68 -2.98
N ALA A 114 -12.68 -12.47 -3.33
CA ALA A 114 -14.07 -12.07 -3.49
C ALA A 114 -14.24 -11.29 -4.80
N LYS A 115 -15.22 -11.69 -5.60
CA LYS A 115 -15.47 -11.05 -6.90
C LYS A 115 -16.30 -9.77 -6.75
N ALA A 116 -17.40 -9.83 -6.01
CA ALA A 116 -18.31 -8.70 -5.89
C ALA A 116 -17.71 -7.59 -4.99
N PRO A 117 -17.83 -6.31 -5.36
CA PRO A 117 -17.37 -5.20 -4.53
C PRO A 117 -17.98 -5.18 -3.13
N ALA A 118 -19.26 -5.55 -3.01
CA ALA A 118 -19.96 -5.63 -1.72
C ALA A 118 -19.34 -6.69 -0.79
N ASP A 119 -19.01 -7.88 -1.33
CA ASP A 119 -18.38 -8.96 -0.56
C ASP A 119 -16.99 -8.54 -0.08
N ARG A 120 -16.18 -7.91 -0.95
CA ARG A 120 -14.86 -7.39 -0.56
C ARG A 120 -14.97 -6.44 0.62
N LEU A 121 -15.89 -5.49 0.53
CA LEU A 121 -16.14 -4.52 1.60
C LEU A 121 -16.58 -5.19 2.89
N TRP A 122 -17.54 -6.11 2.81
CA TRP A 122 -18.06 -6.83 3.98
C TRP A 122 -16.98 -7.69 4.64
N ILE A 123 -16.17 -8.40 3.85
CA ILE A 123 -15.01 -9.17 4.33
C ILE A 123 -14.02 -8.25 5.04
N THR A 124 -13.62 -7.14 4.40
CA THR A 124 -12.71 -6.16 5.02
C THR A 124 -13.27 -5.66 6.34
N GLU A 125 -14.57 -5.37 6.42
CA GLU A 125 -15.21 -4.97 7.67
C GLU A 125 -15.13 -6.04 8.75
N GLN A 126 -15.38 -7.32 8.40
CA GLN A 126 -15.27 -8.42 9.37
C GLN A 126 -13.83 -8.58 9.87
N LEU A 127 -12.84 -8.48 8.98
CA LEU A 127 -11.42 -8.55 9.36
C LEU A 127 -11.02 -7.37 10.25
N VAL A 128 -11.50 -6.16 9.98
CA VAL A 128 -11.21 -5.01 10.85
C VAL A 128 -11.85 -5.20 12.22
N LYS A 129 -13.09 -5.72 12.28
CA LYS A 129 -13.80 -6.00 13.53
C LYS A 129 -13.18 -7.12 14.34
N SER A 130 -12.55 -8.10 13.71
CA SER A 130 -11.87 -9.19 14.40
C SER A 130 -10.56 -8.74 15.07
N ASN A 131 -10.09 -7.51 14.79
CA ASN A 131 -8.88 -6.93 15.37
C ASN A 131 -7.67 -7.90 15.32
N PRO A 132 -7.26 -8.34 14.12
CA PRO A 132 -6.16 -9.29 13.95
C PRO A 132 -4.84 -8.68 14.45
N ARG A 133 -3.84 -9.51 14.72
CA ARG A 133 -2.44 -9.06 14.81
C ARG A 133 -1.84 -9.04 13.40
N GLY A 134 -0.95 -8.09 13.10
CA GLY A 134 -0.33 -7.94 11.78
C GLY A 134 -1.00 -6.84 10.95
N ALA A 135 -1.52 -7.13 9.76
CA ALA A 135 -2.13 -6.10 8.90
C ALA A 135 -3.30 -6.61 8.05
N VAL A 136 -4.23 -5.69 7.76
CA VAL A 136 -5.31 -5.90 6.77
C VAL A 136 -5.00 -5.09 5.52
N MET A 137 -4.96 -5.75 4.37
CA MET A 137 -4.67 -5.16 3.07
C MET A 137 -5.82 -5.48 2.11
N ALA A 138 -6.58 -4.46 1.71
CA ALA A 138 -7.81 -4.65 0.94
C ALA A 138 -7.81 -3.83 -0.35
N TRP A 139 -8.06 -4.49 -1.48
CA TRP A 139 -8.22 -3.84 -2.78
C TRP A 139 -9.70 -3.54 -3.03
N LEU A 140 -10.08 -2.29 -2.77
CA LEU A 140 -11.45 -1.80 -2.82
C LEU A 140 -11.62 -0.68 -3.87
N PRO A 141 -11.36 -0.95 -5.17
CA PRO A 141 -11.33 0.10 -6.18
C PRO A 141 -12.66 0.85 -6.34
N GLN A 142 -13.80 0.22 -6.01
CA GLN A 142 -15.14 0.83 -6.08
C GLN A 142 -15.68 1.36 -4.75
N ALA A 143 -14.90 1.35 -3.66
CA ALA A 143 -15.39 1.80 -2.36
C ALA A 143 -15.71 3.29 -2.38
N ARG A 144 -16.93 3.64 -1.95
CA ARG A 144 -17.41 5.03 -1.88
C ARG A 144 -17.16 5.64 -0.50
N ALA A 145 -17.27 6.96 -0.40
CA ALA A 145 -16.97 7.71 0.82
C ALA A 145 -17.80 7.24 2.05
N ASP A 146 -19.07 6.89 1.89
CA ASP A 146 -19.92 6.35 2.95
C ASP A 146 -19.42 5.00 3.48
N GLN A 147 -18.98 4.14 2.58
CA GLN A 147 -18.43 2.82 2.90
C GLN A 147 -17.08 2.93 3.61
N ILE A 148 -16.21 3.83 3.14
CA ILE A 148 -14.92 4.11 3.78
C ILE A 148 -15.15 4.75 5.16
N ARG A 149 -16.18 5.60 5.32
CA ARG A 149 -16.52 6.19 6.63
C ARG A 149 -16.91 5.11 7.62
N ARG A 150 -17.77 4.16 7.21
CA ARG A 150 -18.15 3.02 8.05
C ARG A 150 -16.93 2.16 8.41
N LEU A 151 -16.06 1.85 7.43
CA LEU A 151 -14.81 1.14 7.72
C LEU A 151 -13.90 1.92 8.68
N GLN A 152 -13.81 3.24 8.55
CA GLN A 152 -13.01 4.08 9.44
C GLN A 152 -13.52 4.04 10.88
N VAL A 153 -14.84 4.01 11.08
CA VAL A 153 -15.44 3.84 12.42
C VAL A 153 -15.00 2.51 13.04
N HIS A 154 -15.04 1.42 12.28
CA HIS A 154 -14.56 0.12 12.78
C HIS A 154 -13.04 0.10 12.98
N ALA A 155 -12.29 0.76 12.09
CA ALA A 155 -10.84 0.83 12.18
C ALA A 155 -10.37 1.48 13.47
N GLN A 156 -11.13 2.40 14.08
CA GLN A 156 -10.78 3.03 15.38
C GLN A 156 -10.57 2.03 16.52
N SER A 157 -11.18 0.84 16.45
CA SER A 157 -11.00 -0.23 17.44
C SER A 157 -9.98 -1.28 16.99
N CYS A 158 -9.44 -1.19 15.77
CA CYS A 158 -8.45 -2.12 15.24
C CYS A 158 -7.03 -1.64 15.55
N GLN A 159 -6.25 -2.47 16.23
CA GLN A 159 -4.87 -2.20 16.62
C GLN A 159 -3.87 -2.51 15.51
N SER A 160 -4.30 -3.18 14.44
CA SER A 160 -3.47 -3.40 13.26
C SER A 160 -3.66 -2.28 12.24
N PRO A 161 -2.61 -1.89 11.48
CA PRO A 161 -2.77 -1.01 10.34
C PRO A 161 -3.69 -1.64 9.28
N VAL A 162 -4.55 -0.80 8.70
CA VAL A 162 -5.51 -1.20 7.68
C VAL A 162 -5.27 -0.38 6.42
N PHE A 163 -4.90 -1.06 5.34
CA PHE A 163 -4.58 -0.46 4.05
C PHE A 163 -5.69 -0.70 3.05
N LEU A 164 -6.18 0.38 2.42
CA LEU A 164 -7.13 0.33 1.33
C LEU A 164 -6.44 0.75 0.03
N PHE A 165 -6.37 -0.17 -0.93
CA PHE A 165 -5.79 0.08 -2.26
C PHE A 165 -6.88 0.47 -3.25
N ARG A 166 -6.67 1.61 -3.91
CA ARG A 166 -7.62 2.22 -4.84
C ARG A 166 -6.88 2.84 -6.03
N PRO A 167 -7.53 3.02 -7.19
CA PRO A 167 -6.90 3.63 -8.36
C PRO A 167 -6.66 5.13 -8.16
N THR A 168 -5.68 5.71 -8.87
CA THR A 168 -5.38 7.16 -8.85
C THR A 168 -6.60 8.04 -9.13
N GLY A 169 -7.57 7.57 -9.92
CA GLY A 169 -8.83 8.30 -10.17
C GLY A 169 -9.57 8.70 -8.89
N ALA A 170 -9.45 7.89 -7.83
CA ALA A 170 -10.07 8.16 -6.53
C ALA A 170 -9.45 9.36 -5.78
N GLN A 171 -8.34 9.92 -6.28
CA GLN A 171 -7.72 11.12 -5.70
C GLN A 171 -8.70 12.31 -5.69
N ARG A 172 -9.56 12.41 -6.70
CA ARG A 172 -10.56 13.49 -6.84
C ARG A 172 -11.79 13.27 -5.97
N GLU A 173 -11.92 12.11 -5.35
CA GLU A 173 -13.04 11.79 -4.47
C GLU A 173 -12.75 12.26 -3.05
N ALA A 174 -13.78 12.77 -2.38
CA ALA A 174 -13.74 12.99 -0.95
C ALA A 174 -13.56 11.65 -0.23
N SER A 175 -12.64 11.60 0.73
CA SER A 175 -12.40 10.39 1.51
C SER A 175 -12.30 10.68 3.00
N PRO A 176 -12.98 9.88 3.84
CA PRO A 176 -12.89 9.97 5.29
C PRO A 176 -11.63 9.29 5.85
N ALA A 177 -10.82 8.58 5.05
CA ALA A 177 -9.56 7.99 5.50
C ALA A 177 -8.62 9.10 6.04
N PRO A 178 -8.10 9.00 7.28
CA PRO A 178 -7.25 10.03 7.86
C PRO A 178 -5.89 10.18 7.17
N LEU A 179 -5.33 9.09 6.63
CA LEU A 179 -4.11 9.08 5.83
C LEU A 179 -4.43 8.64 4.41
N ARG A 180 -4.01 9.44 3.42
CA ARG A 180 -4.09 9.12 1.99
C ARG A 180 -2.76 9.39 1.33
N LEU A 181 -2.27 8.41 0.59
CA LEU A 181 -1.03 8.48 -0.16
C LEU A 181 -1.29 8.22 -1.64
N LEU A 182 -0.53 8.87 -2.51
CA LEU A 182 -0.36 8.48 -3.90
C LEU A 182 1.02 7.83 -4.05
N ALA A 183 1.07 6.60 -4.52
CA ALA A 183 2.30 5.84 -4.74
C ALA A 183 2.46 5.46 -6.21
N SER A 184 3.60 5.80 -6.80
CA SER A 184 3.98 5.47 -8.17
C SER A 184 5.42 4.97 -8.22
N LEU A 185 5.76 4.17 -9.23
CA LEU A 185 7.15 3.81 -9.45
C LEU A 185 7.96 5.06 -9.80
N GLY A 186 9.15 5.17 -9.19
CA GLY A 186 10.16 6.16 -9.53
C GLY A 186 11.20 5.57 -10.47
N SER A 187 12.36 6.20 -10.52
CA SER A 187 13.49 5.70 -11.29
C SER A 187 14.15 4.49 -10.58
N GLY A 188 14.58 3.49 -11.35
CA GLY A 188 15.26 2.31 -10.80
C GLY A 188 14.40 1.50 -9.84
N TRP A 189 14.81 1.46 -8.58
CA TRP A 189 14.13 0.76 -7.48
C TRP A 189 13.34 1.69 -6.57
N ASN A 190 13.23 2.97 -6.95
CA ASN A 190 12.59 3.96 -6.11
C ASN A 190 11.07 3.94 -6.30
N ILE A 191 10.38 4.34 -5.24
CA ILE A 191 8.95 4.64 -5.26
C ILE A 191 8.81 6.12 -4.94
N HIS A 192 7.98 6.80 -5.71
CA HIS A 192 7.56 8.14 -5.42
C HIS A 192 6.27 8.11 -4.61
N VAL A 193 6.27 8.74 -3.44
CA VAL A 193 5.13 8.81 -2.52
C VAL A 193 4.75 10.27 -2.27
N GLN A 194 3.52 10.64 -2.61
CA GLN A 194 2.95 11.92 -2.26
C GLN A 194 1.91 11.74 -1.16
N ILE A 195 2.06 12.47 -0.05
CA ILE A 195 1.07 12.48 1.03
C ILE A 195 -0.07 13.43 0.63
N LEU A 196 -1.22 12.87 0.25
CA LEU A 196 -2.39 13.65 -0.17
C LEU A 196 -3.19 14.18 1.02
N LYS A 197 -3.18 13.43 2.12
CA LYS A 197 -3.90 13.76 3.35
C LYS A 197 -3.22 13.09 4.51
N ARG A 198 -3.01 13.81 5.61
CA ARG A 198 -2.62 13.29 6.92
C ARG A 198 -3.23 14.15 8.01
N ARG A 199 -3.15 13.70 9.26
CA ARG A 199 -3.44 14.55 10.42
C ARG A 199 -2.26 15.51 10.68
N GLY A 200 -2.52 16.65 11.31
CA GLY A 200 -1.53 17.70 11.52
C GLY A 200 -1.21 18.52 10.27
N THR A 201 -0.05 19.15 10.28
CA THR A 201 0.44 20.04 9.21
C THR A 201 0.42 19.33 7.86
N PRO A 202 -0.04 19.98 6.77
CA PRO A 202 0.08 19.41 5.43
C PRO A 202 1.54 19.04 5.10
N CYS A 203 1.74 18.00 4.31
CA CYS A 203 3.03 17.69 3.69
C CYS A 203 2.81 17.79 2.19
N THR A 204 3.44 18.77 1.56
CA THR A 204 3.23 19.05 0.12
C THR A 204 4.30 18.38 -0.73
N ASP A 205 5.47 18.13 -0.15
CA ASP A 205 6.61 17.55 -0.86
C ASP A 205 6.40 16.06 -1.08
N ALA A 206 6.79 15.62 -2.27
CA ALA A 206 6.80 14.21 -2.57
C ALA A 206 8.12 13.58 -2.12
N LEU A 207 8.02 12.34 -1.64
CA LEU A 207 9.13 11.58 -1.11
C LEU A 207 9.59 10.57 -2.15
N GLU A 208 10.90 10.48 -2.38
CA GLU A 208 11.51 9.40 -3.13
C GLU A 208 12.06 8.36 -2.15
N LEU A 209 11.54 7.13 -2.23
CA LEU A 209 11.82 6.05 -1.30
C LEU A 209 12.55 4.92 -2.02
N GLU A 210 13.78 4.61 -1.61
CA GLU A 210 14.54 3.48 -2.16
C GLU A 210 13.94 2.15 -1.68
N SER A 211 13.25 1.41 -2.55
CA SER A 211 12.56 0.16 -2.20
C SER A 211 13.21 -1.08 -2.84
N ILE A 212 14.49 -1.26 -2.57
CA ILE A 212 15.21 -2.46 -3.01
C ILE A 212 14.86 -3.61 -2.06
N PRO A 213 14.37 -4.76 -2.55
CA PRO A 213 14.20 -5.94 -1.72
C PRO A 213 15.52 -6.31 -1.01
N PRO A 214 15.53 -6.57 0.32
CA PRO A 214 16.77 -6.77 1.07
C PRO A 214 17.69 -7.87 0.52
N GLN A 215 17.11 -8.96 0.01
CA GLN A 215 17.82 -10.07 -0.60
C GLN A 215 18.47 -9.66 -1.91
N LEU A 216 17.77 -8.83 -2.68
CA LEU A 216 18.26 -8.34 -3.95
C LEU A 216 19.40 -7.33 -3.75
N ARG A 217 19.32 -6.49 -2.71
CA ARG A 217 20.41 -5.56 -2.33
C ARG A 217 21.76 -6.26 -2.11
N LYS A 218 21.75 -7.50 -1.60
CA LYS A 218 22.97 -8.29 -1.36
C LYS A 218 23.64 -8.79 -2.62
N VAL A 219 22.90 -8.92 -3.73
CA VAL A 219 23.39 -9.51 -4.98
C VAL A 219 23.48 -8.51 -6.13
N LEU A 220 22.90 -7.32 -5.99
CA LEU A 220 22.95 -6.29 -7.01
C LEU A 220 24.34 -5.65 -7.09
N PRO A 221 24.97 -5.60 -8.27
CA PRO A 221 26.19 -4.84 -8.47
C PRO A 221 25.91 -3.33 -8.31
N PRO A 222 26.88 -2.52 -7.87
CA PRO A 222 26.70 -1.08 -7.61
C PRO A 222 26.09 -0.28 -8.78
N ARG A 223 26.35 -0.70 -10.03
CA ARG A 223 25.79 -0.08 -11.24
C ARG A 223 24.27 -0.25 -11.37
N LEU A 224 23.71 -1.35 -10.86
CA LEU A 224 22.27 -1.62 -10.92
C LEU A 224 21.51 -1.03 -9.72
N LEU A 225 22.22 -0.65 -8.66
CA LEU A 225 21.67 0.14 -7.56
C LEU A 225 21.42 1.60 -7.99
N ARG A 226 22.30 2.15 -8.84
CA ARG A 226 22.22 3.53 -9.35
C ARG A 226 21.40 3.68 -10.62
N SER A 227 20.74 2.62 -11.09
CA SER A 227 20.05 2.66 -12.38
C SER A 227 18.91 3.66 -12.32
N THR A 228 19.10 4.81 -12.97
CA THR A 228 18.14 5.90 -13.11
C THR A 228 17.03 5.59 -14.14
N SER A 229 16.92 4.35 -14.63
CA SER A 229 16.02 4.03 -15.73
C SER A 229 15.75 2.53 -15.87
N PHE A 230 15.01 1.97 -14.91
CA PHE A 230 14.13 0.83 -15.20
C PHE A 230 12.72 1.37 -15.44
N SER A 231 12.44 1.78 -16.68
CA SER A 231 11.04 1.98 -17.09
C SER A 231 10.44 0.59 -17.31
N PHE A 232 9.59 0.14 -16.40
CA PHE A 232 8.63 -0.94 -16.69
C PHE A 232 7.54 -0.38 -17.61
N SER A 233 7.92 -0.09 -18.85
CA SER A 233 6.97 0.11 -19.94
C SER A 233 6.47 -1.28 -20.30
N ARG A 234 5.31 -1.68 -19.77
CA ARG A 234 4.56 -2.75 -20.43
C ARG A 234 4.04 -2.12 -21.72
N GLU A 235 4.71 -2.43 -22.81
CA GLU A 235 4.22 -2.20 -24.16
C GLU A 235 2.90 -2.96 -24.27
N GLU A 236 1.80 -2.23 -24.06
CA GLU A 236 0.47 -2.72 -24.38
C GLU A 236 0.45 -2.83 -25.90
N ALA A 237 0.72 -4.03 -26.42
CA ALA A 237 0.79 -4.29 -27.85
C ALA A 237 -0.51 -3.75 -28.49
N PRO A 238 -0.43 -2.70 -29.33
CA PRO A 238 -1.61 -2.19 -30.01
C PRO A 238 -1.77 -3.02 -31.28
N ASP A 239 -2.18 -4.28 -31.15
CA ASP A 239 -2.75 -5.05 -32.26
C ASP A 239 -3.39 -6.36 -31.77
N ALA A 240 -4.53 -6.22 -31.08
CA ALA A 240 -5.50 -7.31 -30.92
C ALA A 240 -6.45 -7.40 -32.13
N ARG A 241 -5.96 -7.10 -33.34
CA ARG A 241 -6.71 -7.18 -34.60
C ARG A 241 -5.85 -7.68 -35.77
N ASP A 242 -4.99 -8.68 -35.55
CA ASP A 242 -4.52 -9.49 -36.69
C ASP A 242 -4.10 -10.91 -36.29
N LEU A 243 -5.08 -11.72 -35.88
CA LEU A 243 -4.95 -13.19 -35.91
C LEU A 243 -5.92 -13.76 -36.94
N GLY A 244 -5.80 -13.27 -38.17
CA GLY A 244 -6.31 -13.93 -39.36
C GLY A 244 -5.18 -14.66 -40.06
N ARG A 245 -4.98 -15.94 -39.75
CA ARG A 245 -4.60 -17.05 -40.68
C ARG A 245 -3.97 -18.20 -39.91
N THR A 246 -4.70 -19.32 -39.87
CA THR A 246 -4.19 -20.65 -39.56
C THR A 246 -3.05 -20.99 -40.53
N ALA A 247 -1.84 -21.17 -40.00
CA ALA A 247 -0.74 -21.77 -40.74
C ALA A 247 -1.01 -23.28 -40.91
N THR A 248 -1.32 -23.69 -42.13
CA THR A 248 -1.40 -25.09 -42.56
C THR A 248 -0.02 -25.74 -42.36
N ILE A 249 0.06 -26.71 -41.44
CA ILE A 249 1.26 -27.53 -41.26
C ILE A 249 1.32 -28.53 -42.42
N GLN A 250 2.17 -28.26 -43.42
CA GLN A 250 2.51 -29.24 -44.45
C GLN A 250 3.50 -30.27 -43.88
N HIS A 251 3.06 -31.52 -43.77
CA HIS A 251 3.91 -32.69 -43.55
C HIS A 251 4.73 -32.99 -44.83
N PRO A 252 6.07 -33.11 -44.78
CA PRO A 252 6.80 -33.72 -45.88
C PRO A 252 6.64 -35.25 -45.81
N GLN A 253 5.87 -35.81 -46.75
CA GLN A 253 5.82 -37.25 -47.01
C GLN A 253 7.20 -37.71 -47.53
N ARG A 254 7.87 -38.55 -46.74
CA ARG A 254 9.05 -39.31 -47.15
C ARG A 254 8.57 -40.49 -48.01
N ILE A 255 8.68 -40.37 -49.33
CA ILE A 255 8.49 -41.49 -50.26
C ILE A 255 9.77 -42.32 -50.23
N LEU A 256 9.67 -43.53 -49.69
CA LEU A 256 10.63 -44.62 -49.90
C LEU A 256 10.25 -45.29 -51.22
N HIS A 257 11.19 -45.42 -52.15
CA HIS A 257 11.12 -46.48 -53.17
C HIS A 257 12.47 -47.16 -53.39
N PRO A 258 12.45 -48.46 -53.75
CA PRO A 258 13.58 -49.37 -53.64
C PRO A 258 14.28 -49.60 -54.99
N HIS A 259 15.60 -49.70 -54.98
CA HIS A 259 16.43 -50.80 -55.50
C HIS A 259 17.90 -50.39 -55.54
#